data_AF-A0A2T2UCD1-F1
#
_entry.id   AF-A0A2T2UCD1-F1
#
_cell.length_a   1.000
_cell.length_b   1.000
_cell.length_c   1.000
_cell.angle_alpha   90.00
_cell.angle_beta   90.00
_cell.angle_gamma   90.00
#
_symmetry.space_group_name_H-M   'P 1'
#
loop_
_entity.id
_entity.type
_entity.pdbx_description
1 polymer ?
#
loop_
_entity_poly.entity_id
_entity_poly.type
_entity_poly.pdbx_seq_one_letter_code
_entity_poly.pdbx_strand_id
1 'polypeptide(L)'
;DTLPPDTLPAQFDRVDPQRPAAPCRQPTYPESKHRALTRLGATGQCLADRHAGETLLLVGHGITVMGVLHGLVEGPVPDPGCPLASLTKVAKQDGAWTIALRNDTSHLENGTRAADRLV
;
A
#
# COMPACT_ATOMS: atom_id res chain seq x y z
N ASP A 1 1.75 22.57 0.92
CA ASP A 1 1.88 22.11 2.32
C ASP A 1 0.89 21.00 2.63
N THR A 2 1.28 20.03 3.44
CA THR A 2 0.40 18.97 3.96
C THR A 2 -0.42 19.50 5.13
N LEU A 3 -1.75 19.32 5.08
CA LEU A 3 -2.64 19.67 6.17
C LEU A 3 -2.51 18.70 7.36
N PRO A 4 -2.78 19.15 8.60
CA PRO A 4 -2.82 18.28 9.77
C PRO A 4 -3.91 17.18 9.65
N PRO A 5 -3.68 15.93 10.13
CA PRO A 5 -4.65 14.85 9.99
C PRO A 5 -6.03 15.11 10.63
N ASP A 6 -6.07 15.92 11.68
CA ASP A 6 -7.29 16.35 12.37
C ASP A 6 -8.17 17.29 11.52
N THR A 7 -7.67 17.82 10.40
CA THR A 7 -8.51 18.56 9.45
C THR A 7 -9.27 17.66 8.48
N LEU A 8 -8.92 16.37 8.38
CA LEU A 8 -9.53 15.43 7.43
C LEU A 8 -11.03 15.22 7.64
N PRO A 9 -11.56 15.09 8.87
CA PRO A 9 -13.00 14.88 9.09
C PRO A 9 -13.86 16.04 8.58
N ALA A 10 -13.34 17.27 8.65
CA ALA A 10 -14.04 18.46 8.15
C ALA A 10 -14.12 18.51 6.62
N GLN A 11 -13.28 17.75 5.91
CA GLN A 11 -13.25 17.67 4.45
C GLN A 11 -13.87 16.37 3.93
N PHE A 12 -13.84 15.31 4.73
CA PHE A 12 -14.26 13.97 4.35
C PHE A 12 -15.11 13.35 5.46
N ASP A 13 -16.41 13.66 5.45
CA ASP A 13 -17.37 13.27 6.51
C ASP A 13 -17.44 11.75 6.80
N ARG A 14 -17.01 10.91 5.86
CA ARG A 14 -17.00 9.44 6.00
C ARG A 14 -15.65 8.87 6.45
N VAL A 15 -14.62 9.70 6.58
CA VAL A 15 -13.30 9.28 7.06
C VAL A 15 -13.33 9.35 8.57
N ASP A 16 -13.18 8.18 9.20
CA ASP A 16 -12.96 8.10 10.62
C ASP A 16 -11.51 8.50 10.95
N PRO A 17 -11.28 9.61 11.69
CA PRO A 17 -9.95 10.04 12.08
C PRO A 17 -9.39 9.24 13.26
N GLN A 18 -10.11 8.25 13.81
CA GLN A 18 -9.66 7.44 14.94
C GLN A 18 -8.20 7.07 14.74
N ARG A 19 -7.35 7.68 15.56
CA ARG A 19 -5.90 7.51 15.47
C ARG A 19 -5.64 6.06 15.82
N PRO A 20 -5.11 5.22 14.91
CA PRO A 20 -4.84 3.85 15.25
C PRO A 20 -3.82 3.81 16.40
N ALA A 21 -3.73 2.65 17.05
CA ALA A 21 -2.58 2.28 17.87
C ALA A 21 -1.27 2.74 17.21
N ALA A 22 -0.24 3.03 18.01
CA ALA A 22 1.05 3.57 17.56
C ALA A 22 1.48 3.02 16.17
N PRO A 23 1.91 3.91 15.25
CA PRO A 23 2.19 3.53 13.87
C PRO A 23 3.18 2.36 13.86
N CYS A 24 2.98 1.41 12.95
CA CYS A 24 3.88 0.27 12.83
C CYS A 24 5.34 0.72 12.71
N ARG A 25 5.62 1.74 11.89
CA ARG A 25 6.96 2.34 11.75
C ARG A 25 6.84 3.83 11.45
N GLN A 26 7.81 4.61 11.91
CA GLN A 26 7.93 6.04 11.61
C GLN A 26 8.88 6.26 10.43
N PRO A 27 8.51 7.02 9.39
CA PRO A 27 9.45 7.45 8.35
C PRO A 27 10.41 8.51 8.88
N THR A 28 11.61 8.57 8.30
CA THR A 28 12.56 9.67 8.49
C THR A 28 12.73 10.40 7.17
N TYR A 29 12.81 11.74 7.17
CA TYR A 29 13.05 12.51 5.97
C TYR A 29 14.38 13.29 6.06
N PRO A 30 15.24 13.26 5.03
CA PRO A 30 15.13 12.41 3.84
C PRO A 30 15.42 10.93 4.16
N GLU A 31 14.86 10.00 3.38
CA GLU A 31 15.22 8.57 3.41
C GLU A 31 15.61 8.09 2.01
N SER A 32 16.49 7.10 1.93
CA SER A 32 16.84 6.46 0.65
C SER A 32 15.74 5.51 0.18
N LYS A 33 15.64 5.26 -1.13
CA LYS A 33 14.70 4.28 -1.70
C LYS A 33 14.81 2.90 -1.02
N HIS A 34 16.03 2.45 -0.74
CA HIS A 34 16.27 1.17 -0.06
C HIS A 34 15.70 1.19 1.37
N ARG A 35 15.97 2.24 2.16
CA ARG A 35 15.43 2.38 3.52
C ARG A 35 13.90 2.48 3.51
N ALA A 36 13.33 3.20 2.55
CA ALA A 36 11.88 3.30 2.37
C ALA A 36 11.26 1.91 2.08
N LEU A 37 11.81 1.16 1.12
CA LEU A 37 11.31 -0.18 0.78
C LEU A 37 11.39 -1.14 1.97
N THR A 38 12.51 -1.17 2.70
CA THR A 38 12.65 -1.98 3.92
C THR A 38 11.62 -1.60 4.99
N ARG A 39 11.44 -0.30 5.24
CA ARG A 39 10.47 0.21 6.22
C ARG A 39 9.03 -0.16 5.83
N LEU A 40 8.70 -0.01 4.55
CA LEU A 40 7.38 -0.34 3.99
C LEU A 40 7.08 -1.84 4.07
N GLY A 41 8.07 -2.69 3.77
CA GLY A 41 7.93 -4.15 3.93
C GLY A 41 7.67 -4.54 5.39
N ALA A 42 8.47 -4.00 6.32
CA ALA A 42 8.25 -4.20 7.75
C ALA A 42 6.90 -3.63 8.25
N THR A 43 6.41 -2.57 7.61
CA THR A 43 5.08 -2.01 7.90
C THR A 43 3.97 -2.95 7.44
N GLY A 44 4.09 -3.52 6.23
CA GLY A 44 3.17 -4.52 5.71
C GLY A 44 3.06 -5.75 6.60
N GLN A 45 4.20 -6.31 7.03
CA GLN A 45 4.25 -7.44 7.98
C GLN A 45 3.57 -7.10 9.31
N CYS A 46 3.92 -5.95 9.91
CA CYS A 46 3.31 -5.51 11.17
C CYS A 46 1.79 -5.34 11.08
N LEU A 47 1.27 -4.79 9.97
CA LEU A 47 -0.17 -4.63 9.76
C LEU A 47 -0.87 -5.98 9.58
N ALA A 48 -0.26 -6.89 8.81
CA ALA A 48 -0.78 -8.24 8.60
C ALA A 48 -0.85 -9.04 9.91
N ASP A 49 0.13 -8.90 10.79
CA ASP A 49 0.15 -9.53 12.11
C ASP A 49 -0.86 -8.87 13.07
N ARG A 50 -0.94 -7.53 13.06
CA ARG A 50 -1.83 -6.76 13.94
C ARG A 50 -3.32 -7.01 13.65
N HIS A 51 -3.67 -7.29 12.39
CA HIS A 51 -5.04 -7.53 11.94
C HIS A 51 -5.18 -8.96 11.38
N ALA A 52 -4.56 -9.92 12.04
CA ALA A 52 -4.57 -11.31 11.61
C ALA A 52 -6.02 -11.85 11.48
N GLY A 53 -6.34 -12.43 10.33
CA GLY A 53 -7.68 -12.96 10.03
C GLY A 53 -8.64 -11.94 9.39
N GLU A 54 -8.25 -10.67 9.27
CA GLU A 54 -9.04 -9.63 8.61
C GLU A 54 -8.61 -9.44 7.14
N THR A 55 -9.48 -8.78 6.37
CA THR A 55 -9.14 -8.27 5.04
C THR A 55 -8.83 -6.78 5.12
N LEU A 56 -7.59 -6.40 4.81
CA LEU A 56 -7.15 -5.01 4.80
C LEU A 56 -7.10 -4.44 3.37
N LEU A 57 -7.55 -3.20 3.21
CA LEU A 57 -7.30 -2.39 2.02
C LEU A 57 -6.27 -1.30 2.36
N LEU A 58 -5.12 -1.34 1.68
CA LEU A 58 -4.08 -0.33 1.82
C LEU A 58 -4.09 0.58 0.58
N VAL A 59 -4.24 1.88 0.81
CA VAL A 59 -4.18 2.90 -0.25
C VAL A 59 -2.84 3.62 -0.16
N GLY A 60 -2.12 3.70 -1.27
CA GLY A 60 -0.79 4.31 -1.32
C GLY A 60 -0.29 4.52 -2.73
N HIS A 61 1.00 4.81 -2.86
CA HIS A 61 1.67 5.02 -4.15
C HIS A 61 2.41 3.75 -4.60
N GLY A 62 2.94 3.75 -5.82
CA GLY A 62 3.67 2.61 -6.37
C GLY A 62 4.80 2.11 -5.46
N ILE A 63 5.58 3.01 -4.84
CA ILE A 63 6.63 2.61 -3.90
C ILE A 63 6.05 1.96 -2.63
N THR A 64 4.89 2.42 -2.15
CA THR A 64 4.18 1.84 -1.01
C THR A 64 3.77 0.40 -1.30
N VAL A 65 3.10 0.20 -2.45
CA VAL A 65 2.65 -1.13 -2.90
C VAL A 65 3.85 -2.06 -3.05
N MET A 66 4.90 -1.60 -3.74
CA MET A 66 6.14 -2.35 -3.93
C MET A 66 6.79 -2.77 -2.62
N GLY A 67 6.96 -1.83 -1.68
CA GLY A 67 7.59 -2.09 -0.40
C GLY A 67 6.81 -3.09 0.43
N VAL A 68 5.48 -2.97 0.49
CA VAL A 68 4.61 -3.94 1.19
C VAL A 68 4.71 -5.33 0.55
N LEU A 69 4.68 -5.42 -0.78
CA LEU A 69 4.82 -6.71 -1.48
C LEU A 69 6.17 -7.37 -1.18
N HIS A 70 7.27 -6.61 -1.21
CA HIS A 70 8.60 -7.12 -0.84
C HIS A 70 8.70 -7.62 0.60
N GLY A 71 7.88 -7.07 1.52
CA GLY A 71 7.85 -7.52 2.90
C GLY A 71 7.01 -8.76 3.13
N LEU A 72 5.92 -8.94 2.37
CA LEU A 72 4.98 -10.03 2.58
C LEU A 72 5.31 -11.28 1.75
N VAL A 73 5.54 -11.10 0.45
CA VAL A 73 5.67 -12.21 -0.51
C VAL A 73 7.10 -12.74 -0.52
N GLU A 74 7.23 -14.06 -0.42
CA GLU A 74 8.53 -14.71 -0.54
C GLU A 74 9.01 -14.73 -2.00
N GLY A 75 10.29 -14.41 -2.20
CA GLY A 75 10.92 -14.44 -3.52
C GLY A 75 10.85 -13.11 -4.29
N PRO A 76 11.30 -13.12 -5.56
CA PRO A 76 11.39 -11.91 -6.35
C PRO A 76 9.99 -11.38 -6.70
N VAL A 77 9.72 -10.14 -6.29
CA VAL A 77 8.59 -9.36 -6.81
C VAL A 77 9.12 -8.57 -8.01
N PRO A 78 8.86 -8.97 -9.26
CA PRO A 78 9.31 -8.22 -10.44
C PRO A 78 8.70 -6.83 -10.43
N ASP A 79 9.34 -5.81 -11.00
CA ASP A 79 8.74 -4.46 -11.05
C ASP A 79 7.57 -4.45 -12.03
N PRO A 80 6.30 -4.27 -11.60
CA PRO A 80 5.17 -4.43 -12.50
C PRO A 80 4.55 -3.08 -12.91
N GLY A 81 5.13 -1.95 -12.49
CA GLY A 81 4.44 -0.66 -12.48
C GLY A 81 3.30 -0.62 -11.45
N CYS A 82 2.70 0.54 -11.24
CA CYS A 82 1.52 0.71 -10.38
C CYS A 82 0.57 1.68 -11.08
N PRO A 83 -0.28 1.20 -12.01
CA PRO A 83 -1.23 2.05 -12.70
C PRO A 83 -2.15 2.80 -11.72
N LEU A 84 -2.71 3.92 -12.18
CA LEU A 84 -3.63 4.71 -11.37
C LEU A 84 -4.84 3.86 -10.96
N ALA A 85 -5.14 3.86 -9.66
CA ALA A 85 -6.22 3.09 -9.06
C ALA A 85 -6.19 1.58 -9.37
N SER A 86 -5.01 1.01 -9.65
CA SER A 86 -4.89 -0.44 -9.82
C SER A 86 -5.02 -1.17 -8.49
N LEU A 87 -5.57 -2.39 -8.54
CA LEU A 87 -5.69 -3.27 -7.38
C LEU A 87 -4.67 -4.40 -7.44
N THR A 88 -3.94 -4.57 -6.34
CA THR A 88 -3.09 -5.75 -6.13
C THR A 88 -3.55 -6.45 -4.85
N LYS A 89 -3.87 -7.74 -4.96
CA LYS A 89 -4.32 -8.58 -3.86
C LYS A 89 -3.25 -9.61 -3.54
N VAL A 90 -2.87 -9.68 -2.27
CA VAL A 90 -2.09 -10.77 -1.70
C VAL A 90 -2.97 -11.60 -0.77
N ALA A 91 -2.73 -12.89 -0.71
CA ALA A 91 -3.43 -13.82 0.18
C ALA A 91 -2.43 -14.73 0.87
N LYS A 92 -2.67 -15.05 2.14
CA LYS A 92 -1.88 -16.03 2.88
C LYS A 92 -2.50 -17.42 2.68
N GLN A 93 -1.74 -18.34 2.09
CA GLN A 93 -2.12 -19.73 1.84
C GLN A 93 -1.00 -20.63 2.37
N ASP A 94 -1.36 -21.63 3.17
CA ASP A 94 -0.41 -22.59 3.76
C ASP A 94 0.79 -21.93 4.48
N GLY A 95 0.53 -20.79 5.13
CA GLY A 95 1.54 -20.02 5.85
C GLY A 95 2.34 -19.02 5.00
N ALA A 96 2.28 -19.09 3.68
CA ALA A 96 3.00 -18.22 2.75
C ALA A 96 2.08 -17.17 2.11
N TRP A 97 2.60 -15.96 1.87
CA TRP A 97 1.88 -14.94 1.11
C TRP A 97 2.12 -15.09 -0.38
N THR A 98 1.03 -15.11 -1.16
CA THR A 98 1.06 -15.20 -2.62
C THR A 98 0.28 -14.04 -3.23
N ILE A 99 0.67 -13.62 -4.45
CA ILE A 99 -0.04 -12.59 -5.21
C ILE A 99 -1.20 -13.28 -5.94
N ALA A 100 -2.44 -12.95 -5.56
CA ALA A 100 -3.65 -13.51 -6.16
C ALA A 100 -4.21 -12.64 -7.30
N LEU A 101 -3.96 -11.33 -7.25
CA LEU A 101 -4.35 -10.37 -8.28
C LEU A 101 -3.27 -9.29 -8.35
N ARG A 102 -2.93 -8.82 -9.54
CA ARG A 102 -1.85 -7.86 -9.71
C ARG A 102 -2.23 -6.76 -10.69
N ASN A 103 -2.10 -5.51 -10.26
CA ASN A 103 -2.35 -4.32 -11.06
C ASN A 103 -3.67 -4.37 -11.84
N ASP A 104 -4.72 -4.93 -11.23
CA ASP A 104 -6.01 -5.02 -11.88
C ASP A 104 -6.62 -3.64 -12.04
N THR A 105 -7.03 -3.35 -13.28
CA THR A 105 -7.78 -2.16 -13.66
C THR A 105 -9.05 -2.53 -14.43
N SER A 106 -9.45 -3.81 -14.43
CA SER A 106 -10.64 -4.27 -15.16
C SER A 106 -11.93 -3.63 -14.64
N HIS A 107 -11.91 -3.16 -13.39
CA HIS A 107 -12.98 -2.40 -12.76
C HIS A 107 -13.07 -0.93 -13.24
N LEU A 108 -12.10 -0.42 -14.01
CA LEU A 108 -12.10 0.94 -14.53
C LEU A 108 -12.68 0.97 -15.95
N GLU A 109 -13.66 1.84 -16.20
CA GLU A 109 -14.27 2.03 -17.53
C GLU A 109 -13.25 2.36 -18.63
N ASN A 110 -12.14 3.00 -18.25
CA ASN A 110 -11.08 3.41 -19.18
C ASN A 110 -9.83 2.51 -19.11
N GLY A 111 -9.89 1.38 -18.38
CA GLY A 111 -8.78 0.48 -18.18
C GLY A 111 -7.51 1.15 -17.62
N THR A 112 -6.35 0.60 -17.97
CA THR A 112 -5.04 1.14 -17.58
C THR A 112 -4.77 2.47 -18.29
N ARG A 113 -4.88 3.59 -17.56
CA ARG A 113 -4.25 4.85 -17.96
C ARG A 113 -2.79 4.86 -17.51
N ALA A 114 -1.96 4.05 -18.17
CA ALA A 114 -0.52 4.16 -18.02
C ALA A 114 -0.04 5.31 -18.94
N ALA A 115 0.50 6.36 -18.31
CA ALA A 115 1.44 7.34 -18.89
C ALA A 115 0.97 8.47 -19.84
N ASP A 116 -0.25 8.53 -20.38
CA ASP A 116 -0.60 9.65 -21.29
C ASP A 116 -0.96 11.00 -20.62
N ARG A 117 -0.61 11.22 -19.33
CA ARG A 117 -0.94 12.46 -18.60
C ARG A 117 0.26 13.17 -17.93
N LEU A 118 1.47 12.81 -18.31
CA LEU A 118 2.67 13.58 -17.97
C LEU A 118 3.41 13.90 -19.27
N VAL A 119 2.82 14.79 -20.08
CA VAL A 119 3.52 15.61 -21.07
C VAL A 119 3.55 17.02 -20.55
#